data_AF-A0A1M7PK42-F1
#
_entry.id   AF-A0A1M7PK42-F1
#
_cell.length_a   1.000
_cell.length_b   1.000
_cell.length_c   1.000
_cell.angle_alpha   90.00
_cell.angle_beta   90.00
_cell.angle_gamma   90.00
#
_symmetry.space_group_name_H-M   'P 1'
#
loop_
_entity.id
_entity.type
_entity.pdbx_description
1 polymer ?
#
loop_
_entity_poly.entity_id
_entity_poly.type
_entity_poly.pdbx_seq_one_letter_code
_entity_poly.pdbx_strand_id
1 'polypeptide(L)'
;MTDKQSSTEPAAPKLPEMNLEKRLQDIYSDKMLTNTEFMALRDDADRLFTQLIKQLPGNGCIGLFQQMADVTVQAMQLGMLDIKRARPTADVKALVKQSYEFQVAYIKASLDRFTQSL
;
A
#
# COMPACT_ATOMS: atom_id res chain seq x y z
N MET A 1 43.66 -16.37 -26.17
CA MET A 1 43.26 -16.24 -24.75
C MET A 1 43.39 -14.77 -24.41
N THR A 2 42.28 -14.05 -24.38
CA THR A 2 42.27 -12.64 -23.97
C THR A 2 40.89 -12.31 -23.41
N ASP A 3 40.91 -12.11 -22.09
CA ASP A 3 40.01 -11.42 -21.16
C ASP A 3 38.52 -11.25 -21.48
N LYS A 4 37.69 -11.98 -20.71
CA LYS A 4 36.31 -11.60 -20.41
C LYS A 4 36.35 -10.45 -19.39
N GLN A 5 35.98 -9.25 -19.83
CA GLN A 5 35.61 -8.16 -18.93
C GLN A 5 34.44 -8.61 -18.04
N SER A 6 34.73 -8.83 -16.77
CA SER A 6 33.73 -8.93 -15.71
C SER A 6 33.28 -7.50 -15.39
N SER A 7 32.16 -7.11 -15.99
CA SER A 7 31.47 -5.87 -15.66
C SER A 7 30.82 -6.05 -14.29
N THR A 8 31.46 -5.54 -13.24
CA THR A 8 30.82 -5.34 -11.94
C THR A 8 29.73 -4.28 -12.12
N GLU A 9 28.46 -4.70 -12.11
CA GLU A 9 27.33 -3.78 -11.97
C GLU A 9 27.53 -2.94 -10.70
N PRO A 10 27.36 -1.61 -10.75
CA PRO A 10 27.39 -0.79 -9.56
C PRO A 10 26.21 -1.19 -8.66
N ALA A 11 26.51 -1.57 -7.42
CA ALA A 11 25.50 -1.89 -6.42
C ALA A 11 24.49 -0.75 -6.34
N ALA A 12 23.22 -1.05 -6.62
CA ALA A 12 22.14 -0.09 -6.53
C ALA A 12 22.18 0.61 -5.16
N PRO A 13 21.98 1.94 -5.10
CA PRO A 13 22.01 2.67 -3.84
C PRO A 13 21.01 2.04 -2.88
N LYS A 14 21.50 1.56 -1.73
CA LYS A 14 20.66 1.03 -0.66
C LYS A 14 19.72 2.14 -0.21
N LEU A 15 18.44 1.97 -0.50
CA LEU A 15 17.40 2.88 -0.03
C LEU A 15 17.45 2.92 1.51
N PRO A 16 17.30 4.09 2.14
CA PRO A 16 17.13 4.14 3.58
C PRO A 16 15.93 3.25 3.94
N GLU A 17 16.15 2.26 4.80
CA GLU A 17 15.11 1.31 5.21
C GLU A 17 13.96 2.09 5.86
N MET A 18 12.85 2.23 5.12
CA MET A 18 11.61 2.65 5.73
C MET A 18 11.00 1.42 6.42
N ASN A 19 11.14 1.35 7.73
CA ASN A 19 10.52 0.31 8.53
C ASN A 19 9.01 0.60 8.64
N LEU A 20 8.20 -0.20 7.93
CA LEU A 20 6.74 -0.06 7.90
C LEU A 20 6.13 -0.20 9.30
N GLU A 21 6.61 -1.14 10.12
CA GLU A 21 6.07 -1.39 11.46
C GLU A 21 6.23 -0.18 12.37
N LYS A 22 7.44 0.39 12.41
CA LYS A 22 7.72 1.63 13.16
C LYS A 22 6.86 2.78 12.65
N ARG A 23 6.74 2.91 11.32
CA ARG A 23 5.95 3.98 10.72
C ARG A 23 4.47 3.87 11.09
N LEU A 24 3.91 2.66 11.07
CA LEU A 24 2.53 2.40 11.51
C LEU A 24 2.36 2.63 13.00
N GLN A 25 3.35 2.28 13.83
CA GLN A 25 3.33 2.56 15.27
C GLN A 25 3.24 4.07 15.54
N ASP A 26 3.98 4.89 14.79
CA ASP A 26 3.94 6.34 14.91
C ASP A 26 2.56 6.90 14.46
N ILE A 27 2.06 6.44 13.32
CA ILE A 27 0.76 6.84 12.73
C ILE A 27 -0.42 6.54 13.65
N TYR A 28 -0.40 5.40 14.35
CA TYR A 28 -1.49 4.95 15.21
C TYR A 28 -1.19 5.16 16.71
N SER A 29 -0.22 6.01 17.05
CA SER A 29 0.31 6.14 18.41
C SER A 29 -0.75 6.57 19.44
N ASP A 30 -1.73 7.36 19.05
CA ASP A 30 -2.83 7.85 19.89
C ASP A 30 -4.13 7.02 19.73
N LYS A 31 -4.08 5.90 18.98
CA LYS A 31 -5.21 5.03 18.60
C LYS A 31 -6.27 5.72 17.74
N MET A 32 -6.02 6.92 17.26
CA MET A 32 -6.81 7.60 16.27
C MET A 32 -6.02 7.64 14.96
N LEU A 33 -6.70 7.98 13.87
CA LEU A 33 -6.07 8.21 12.59
C LEU A 33 -6.58 9.55 12.06
N THR A 34 -5.70 10.55 12.05
CA THR A 34 -6.01 11.85 11.48
C THR A 34 -5.88 11.81 9.95
N ASN A 35 -6.49 12.78 9.28
CA ASN A 35 -6.32 12.93 7.83
C ASN A 35 -4.85 13.17 7.47
N THR A 36 -4.10 13.91 8.29
CA THR A 36 -2.68 14.19 8.08
C THR A 36 -1.84 12.91 8.15
N GLU A 37 -2.06 12.06 9.15
CA GLU A 37 -1.35 10.79 9.29
C GLU A 37 -1.72 9.81 8.17
N PHE A 38 -2.99 9.77 7.78
CA PHE A 38 -3.44 8.99 6.63
C PHE A 38 -2.77 9.44 5.33
N MET A 39 -2.72 10.75 5.06
CA MET A 39 -2.03 11.31 3.90
C MET A 39 -0.53 11.01 3.94
N ALA A 40 0.10 11.11 5.11
CA ALA A 40 1.52 10.79 5.26
C ALA A 40 1.83 9.33 4.88
N LEU A 41 0.96 8.37 5.24
CA LEU A 41 1.11 6.97 4.83
C LEU A 41 1.01 6.79 3.32
N ARG A 42 0.06 7.48 2.67
CA ARG A 42 -0.08 7.47 1.21
C ARG A 42 1.17 8.05 0.55
N ASP A 43 1.63 9.20 1.01
CA ASP A 43 2.81 9.88 0.45
C ASP A 43 4.08 9.02 0.61
N ASP A 44 4.21 8.28 1.72
CA ASP A 44 5.28 7.30 1.92
C ASP A 44 5.20 6.14 0.90
N ALA A 45 3.98 5.62 0.62
CA ALA A 45 3.75 4.60 -0.40
C ALA A 45 4.07 5.13 -1.81
N ASP A 46 3.60 6.33 -2.16
CA ASP A 46 3.85 6.97 -3.46
C ASP A 46 5.34 7.17 -3.72
N ARG A 47 6.10 7.56 -2.70
CA ARG A 47 7.56 7.69 -2.78
C ARG A 47 8.22 6.36 -3.10
N LEU A 48 7.80 5.26 -2.45
CA LEU A 48 8.34 3.92 -2.73
C LEU A 48 7.97 3.44 -4.13
N PHE A 49 6.71 3.59 -4.55
CA PHE A 49 6.28 3.18 -5.88
C PHE A 49 6.97 3.98 -6.99
N THR A 50 7.19 5.28 -6.79
CA THR A 50 7.98 6.12 -7.71
C THR A 50 9.39 5.57 -7.90
N GLN A 51 10.03 5.10 -6.82
CA GLN A 51 11.35 4.48 -6.91
C GLN A 51 11.28 3.11 -7.60
N LEU A 52 10.28 2.28 -7.25
CA LEU A 52 10.10 0.95 -7.81
C LEU A 52 9.85 0.98 -9.32
N ILE A 53 9.03 1.91 -9.82
CA ILE A 53 8.77 2.12 -11.25
C ILE A 53 10.07 2.49 -11.98
N LYS A 54 10.94 3.31 -11.38
CA LYS A 54 12.24 3.66 -11.97
C LYS A 54 13.18 2.46 -12.06
N GLN A 55 13.14 1.56 -11.08
CA GLN A 55 13.97 0.35 -11.07
C GLN A 55 13.44 -0.75 -12.01
N LEU A 56 12.14 -0.75 -12.31
CA LEU A 56 11.49 -1.75 -13.17
C LEU A 56 10.68 -1.09 -14.31
N PRO A 57 11.32 -0.34 -15.23
CA PRO A 57 10.65 0.54 -16.19
C PRO A 57 9.81 -0.16 -17.29
N GLY A 58 9.75 -1.49 -17.30
CA GLY A 58 8.89 -2.28 -18.21
C GLY A 58 7.65 -2.89 -17.54
N ASN A 59 7.54 -2.79 -16.22
CA ASN A 59 6.43 -3.42 -15.49
C ASN A 59 5.31 -2.39 -15.25
N GLY A 60 4.45 -2.20 -16.26
CA GLY A 60 3.30 -1.29 -16.20
C GLY A 60 2.28 -1.63 -15.10
N CYS A 61 2.26 -2.88 -14.63
CA CYS A 61 1.37 -3.30 -13.55
C CYS A 61 1.70 -2.63 -12.21
N ILE A 62 2.93 -2.15 -12.00
CA ILE A 62 3.33 -1.46 -10.77
C ILE A 62 2.61 -0.10 -10.67
N GLY A 63 2.67 0.69 -11.73
CA GLY A 63 1.96 1.97 -11.81
C GLY A 63 0.45 1.79 -11.79
N LEU A 64 -0.05 0.79 -12.53
CA LEU A 64 -1.48 0.46 -12.51
C LEU A 64 -1.96 0.06 -11.11
N PHE A 65 -1.19 -0.76 -10.37
CA PHE A 65 -1.56 -1.15 -9.01
C PHE A 65 -1.67 0.05 -8.08
N GLN A 66 -0.72 0.99 -8.13
CA GLN A 66 -0.77 2.22 -7.33
C GLN A 66 -2.05 3.03 -7.65
N GLN A 67 -2.33 3.26 -8.93
CA GLN A 67 -3.54 3.98 -9.36
C GLN A 67 -4.83 3.27 -8.89
N MET A 68 -4.88 1.95 -9.01
CA MET A 68 -6.04 1.18 -8.58
C MET A 68 -6.18 1.15 -7.05
N ALA A 69 -5.08 1.21 -6.29
CA ALA A 69 -5.11 1.34 -4.85
C ALA A 69 -5.74 2.68 -4.43
N ASP A 70 -5.36 3.79 -5.07
CA ASP A 70 -5.96 5.11 -4.84
C ASP A 70 -7.46 5.12 -5.14
N VAL A 71 -7.85 4.59 -6.31
CA VAL A 71 -9.27 4.47 -6.69
C VAL A 71 -10.04 3.61 -5.69
N THR A 72 -9.46 2.50 -5.23
CA THR A 72 -10.08 1.60 -4.23
C THR A 72 -10.29 2.31 -2.90
N VAL A 73 -9.29 3.06 -2.43
CA VAL A 73 -9.37 3.88 -1.21
C VAL A 73 -10.45 4.95 -1.34
N GLN A 74 -10.49 5.66 -2.47
CA GLN A 74 -11.51 6.69 -2.72
C GLN A 74 -12.92 6.08 -2.75
N ALA A 75 -13.10 4.95 -3.43
CA ALA A 75 -14.36 4.23 -3.48
C ALA A 75 -14.81 3.77 -2.09
N MET A 76 -13.87 3.27 -1.27
CA MET A 76 -14.14 2.92 0.12
C MET A 76 -14.60 4.14 0.93
N GLN A 77 -13.92 5.28 0.83
CA GLN A 77 -14.28 6.50 1.55
C GLN A 77 -15.67 7.01 1.15
N LEU A 78 -15.95 7.12 -0.15
CA LEU A 78 -17.24 7.56 -0.66
C LEU A 78 -18.36 6.61 -0.25
N GLY A 79 -18.15 5.30 -0.42
CA GLY A 79 -19.11 4.27 0.02
C GLY A 79 -19.39 4.34 1.52
N MET A 80 -18.37 4.53 2.35
CA MET A 80 -18.54 4.69 3.80
C MET A 80 -19.32 5.96 4.17
N LEU A 81 -19.13 7.06 3.44
CA LEU A 81 -19.91 8.29 3.65
C LEU A 81 -21.39 8.06 3.30
N ASP A 82 -21.68 7.40 2.18
CA ASP A 82 -23.05 7.10 1.78
C ASP A 82 -23.74 6.12 2.73
N ILE A 83 -23.03 5.08 3.19
CA ILE A 83 -23.51 4.17 4.22
C ILE A 83 -23.82 4.94 5.52
N LYS A 84 -22.94 5.86 5.95
CA LYS A 84 -23.21 6.70 7.13
C LYS A 84 -24.46 7.56 6.95
N ARG A 85 -24.65 8.16 5.77
CA ARG A 85 -25.84 8.95 5.43
C ARG A 85 -27.13 8.13 5.46
N ALA A 86 -27.07 6.86 5.06
CA ALA A 86 -28.20 5.94 5.05
C ALA A 86 -28.66 5.48 6.45
N ARG A 87 -27.90 5.78 7.52
CA ARG A 87 -28.22 5.42 8.92
C ARG A 87 -28.65 3.94 9.10
N PRO A 88 -27.80 2.97 8.70
CA PRO A 88 -28.14 1.55 8.73
C PRO A 88 -28.40 1.03 10.15
N THR A 89 -29.13 -0.10 10.21
CA THR A 89 -29.32 -0.87 11.45
C THR A 89 -27.99 -1.43 11.97
N ALA A 90 -27.97 -1.88 13.22
CA ALA A 90 -26.78 -2.45 13.84
C ALA A 90 -26.22 -3.66 13.05
N ASP A 91 -27.10 -4.55 12.60
CA ASP A 91 -26.71 -5.75 11.83
C ASP A 91 -26.08 -5.37 10.48
N VAL A 92 -26.63 -4.37 9.80
CA VAL A 92 -26.05 -3.87 8.54
C VAL A 92 -24.70 -3.19 8.79
N LYS A 93 -24.53 -2.46 9.90
CA LYS A 93 -23.21 -1.89 10.27
C LYS A 93 -22.18 -2.98 10.52
N ALA A 94 -22.57 -4.07 11.19
CA ALA A 94 -21.69 -5.20 11.43
C ALA A 94 -21.27 -5.86 10.10
N LEU A 95 -22.23 -6.08 9.19
CA LEU A 95 -21.96 -6.63 7.86
C LEU A 95 -21.05 -5.72 7.02
N VAL A 96 -21.25 -4.40 7.06
CA VAL A 96 -20.36 -3.43 6.38
C VAL A 96 -18.94 -3.57 6.91
N LYS A 97 -18.76 -3.52 8.24
CA LYS A 97 -17.43 -3.66 8.85
C LYS A 97 -16.76 -4.96 8.42
N GLN A 98 -17.47 -6.09 8.55
CA GLN A 98 -16.96 -7.40 8.19
C GLN A 98 -16.57 -7.48 6.70
N SER A 99 -17.42 -7.00 5.80
CA SER A 99 -17.17 -7.04 4.35
C SER A 99 -15.89 -6.29 3.96
N TYR A 100 -15.70 -5.08 4.47
CA TYR A 100 -14.51 -4.29 4.17
C TYR A 100 -13.25 -4.85 4.83
N GLU A 101 -13.35 -5.38 6.06
CA GLU A 101 -12.23 -6.06 6.74
C GLU A 101 -11.75 -7.27 5.93
N PHE A 102 -12.65 -8.10 5.41
CA PHE A 102 -12.31 -9.23 4.54
C PHE A 102 -11.69 -8.79 3.22
N GLN A 103 -12.19 -7.72 2.61
CA GLN A 103 -11.63 -7.19 1.36
C GLN A 103 -10.20 -6.68 1.54
N VAL A 104 -9.91 -5.95 2.63
CA VAL A 104 -8.56 -5.48 2.95
C VAL A 104 -7.64 -6.67 3.29
N ALA A 105 -8.13 -7.65 4.04
CA ALA A 105 -7.38 -8.86 4.37
C ALA A 105 -7.02 -9.68 3.11
N TYR A 106 -7.92 -9.75 2.13
CA TYR A 106 -7.66 -10.42 0.84
C TYR A 106 -6.51 -9.75 0.08
N ILE A 107 -6.49 -8.41 0.02
CA ILE A 107 -5.38 -7.66 -0.60
C ILE A 107 -4.07 -7.94 0.13
N LYS A 108 -4.08 -7.92 1.47
CA LYS A 108 -2.90 -8.25 2.28
C LYS A 108 -2.41 -9.69 2.03
N ALA A 109 -3.32 -10.67 2.03
CA ALA A 109 -2.96 -12.07 1.78
C ALA A 109 -2.35 -12.29 0.39
N SER A 110 -2.80 -11.52 -0.61
CA SER A 110 -2.18 -11.51 -1.94
C SER A 110 -0.73 -11.01 -1.88
N LEU A 111 -0.49 -9.90 -1.18
CA LEU A 111 0.88 -9.38 -0.96
C LEU A 111 1.74 -10.43 -0.24
N ASP A 112 1.29 -10.93 0.90
CA ASP A 112 2.00 -11.91 1.73
C ASP A 112 2.38 -13.16 0.91
N ARG A 113 1.47 -13.65 0.06
CA ARG A 113 1.71 -14.82 -0.79
C ARG A 113 2.90 -14.62 -1.75
N PHE A 114 3.02 -13.44 -2.35
CA PHE A 114 4.09 -13.17 -3.31
C PHE A 114 5.40 -12.77 -2.62
N THR A 115 5.34 -12.04 -1.49
CA THR A 115 6.54 -11.62 -0.76
C THR A 115 7.18 -12.73 0.03
N GLN A 116 6.46 -13.78 0.44
CA GLN A 116 7.05 -15.00 1.01
C GLN A 116 8.08 -15.68 0.09
N SER A 117 8.01 -15.41 -1.21
CA SER A 117 8.88 -16.01 -2.23
C SER A 117 9.94 -15.07 -2.82
N LEU A 118 10.00 -13.81 -2.34
CA LEU A 118 11.00 -12.81 -2.75
C LEU A 118 12.20 -12.83 -1.79
#